data_AF-A0A7J8PYL4-F1
#
_entry.id   AF-A0A7J8PYL4-F1
#
_cell.length_a   1.000
_cell.length_b   1.000
_cell.length_c   1.000
_cell.angle_alpha   90.00
_cell.angle_beta   90.00
_cell.angle_gamma   90.00
#
_symmetry.space_group_name_H-M   'P 1'
#
loop_
_entity.id
_entity.type
_entity.pdbx_description
1 polymer ?
#
loop_
_entity_poly.entity_id
_entity_poly.type
_entity_poly.pdbx_seq_one_letter_code
_entity_poly.pdbx_strand_id
1 'polypeptide(L)'
;PFFDTVKVTCADAYAIADAAYKSEINLRVVDAKTITVSFDETTTLDDLDKLFKVFAGGKPVSFTAASLAPEVENAIPSGLLRQSSYLTHQIFNMYHTEHELLRYLHKLQSKDLSLCHSMIPLGSCTMKLNATTEMMPEMFNNLGDLLCTITGFDSFSLQPNAGAAGEYAGLMVIRAYHKSRGDHHRNVCIIPVSAHGTNPASAAMCGMKIVPVGTDSKGNINIEELRKAAEANRDKLSALMVTYPSTHGVYEEGIDEICRIIHDNGGQVYMDGANMNAQ
;
A
#
# COMPACT_ATOMS: atom_id res chain seq x y z
N PRO A 1 31.56 -5.21 3.83
CA PRO A 1 31.23 -3.77 3.92
C PRO A 1 29.75 -3.62 4.25
N PHE A 2 29.38 -2.58 4.99
CA PHE A 2 28.00 -2.27 5.37
C PHE A 2 27.83 -0.75 5.43
N PHE A 3 26.58 -0.30 5.42
CA PHE A 3 26.23 1.11 5.70
C PHE A 3 25.76 1.22 7.14
N ASP A 4 24.53 0.81 7.41
CA ASP A 4 23.86 0.88 8.72
C ASP A 4 23.39 -0.49 9.23
N THR A 5 23.54 -1.55 8.44
CA THR A 5 22.97 -2.86 8.73
C THR A 5 24.06 -3.92 8.79
N VAL A 6 24.18 -4.57 9.95
CA VAL A 6 25.16 -5.62 10.20
C VAL A 6 24.47 -6.97 10.36
N LYS A 7 25.09 -8.01 9.82
CA LYS A 7 24.69 -9.41 10.01
C LYS A 7 25.58 -10.04 11.06
N VAL A 8 24.99 -10.56 12.13
CA VAL A 8 25.68 -11.19 13.26
C VAL A 8 25.37 -12.68 13.27
N THR A 9 26.42 -13.51 13.26
CA THR A 9 26.28 -14.96 13.47
C THR A 9 26.36 -15.26 14.95
N CYS A 10 25.43 -16.06 15.46
CA CYS A 10 25.30 -16.39 16.86
C CYS A 10 24.94 -17.87 17.06
N ALA A 11 25.04 -18.36 18.29
CA ALA A 11 24.70 -19.74 18.61
C ALA A 11 23.18 -19.99 18.59
N ASP A 12 22.40 -19.01 19.05
CA ASP A 12 20.95 -19.05 19.11
C ASP A 12 20.38 -17.63 18.89
N ALA A 13 19.82 -17.41 17.70
CA ALA A 13 19.25 -16.13 17.32
C ALA A 13 17.94 -15.80 18.06
N TYR A 14 17.16 -16.82 18.42
CA TYR A 14 15.88 -16.61 19.10
C TYR A 14 16.10 -16.17 20.55
N ALA A 15 17.09 -16.77 21.23
CA ALA A 15 17.45 -16.37 22.60
C ALA A 15 17.94 -14.92 22.68
N ILE A 16 18.75 -14.48 21.72
CA ILE A 16 19.22 -13.08 21.66
C ILE A 16 18.06 -12.13 21.34
N ALA A 17 17.16 -12.50 20.43
CA ALA A 17 15.99 -11.68 20.12
C ALA A 17 15.05 -11.53 21.33
N ASP A 18 14.84 -12.59 22.11
CA ASP A 18 14.06 -12.53 23.37
C ASP A 18 14.74 -11.63 24.43
N ALA A 19 16.07 -11.70 24.55
CA ALA A 19 16.82 -10.80 25.43
C ALA A 19 16.77 -9.33 24.96
N ALA A 20 16.82 -9.10 23.65
CA ALA A 20 16.66 -7.78 23.05
C ALA A 20 15.27 -7.21 23.34
N TYR A 21 14.23 -8.03 23.19
CA TYR A 21 12.84 -7.64 23.44
C TYR A 21 12.62 -7.22 24.89
N LYS A 22 13.21 -7.92 25.87
CA LYS A 22 13.21 -7.53 27.29
C LYS A 22 13.94 -6.21 27.57
N SER A 23 14.79 -5.77 26.63
CA SER A 23 15.50 -4.49 26.67
C SER A 23 14.84 -3.44 25.77
N GLU A 24 13.60 -3.68 25.34
CA GLU A 24 12.82 -2.81 24.44
C GLU A 24 13.45 -2.62 23.05
N ILE A 25 14.19 -3.63 22.57
CA ILE A 25 14.84 -3.64 21.26
C ILE A 25 14.27 -4.76 20.40
N ASN A 26 13.81 -4.43 19.19
CA ASN A 26 13.40 -5.42 18.19
C ASN A 26 14.55 -5.69 17.21
N LEU A 27 14.91 -6.96 17.05
CA LEU A 27 15.93 -7.40 16.11
C LEU A 27 15.33 -8.28 15.01
N ARG A 28 15.88 -8.20 13.80
CA ARG A 28 15.44 -9.05 12.70
C ARG A 28 16.17 -10.41 12.78
N VAL A 29 15.42 -11.45 13.13
CA VAL A 29 15.89 -12.84 13.04
C VAL A 29 15.77 -13.31 11.59
N VAL A 30 16.90 -13.72 11.00
CA VAL A 30 16.93 -14.25 9.62
C VAL A 30 16.75 -15.76 9.62
N ASP A 31 17.44 -16.44 10.54
CA ASP A 31 17.37 -17.87 10.77
C ASP A 31 17.84 -18.18 12.21
N ALA A 32 17.90 -19.47 12.58
CA ALA A 32 18.24 -19.92 13.93
C ALA A 32 19.61 -19.45 14.45
N LYS A 33 20.52 -19.00 13.59
CA LYS A 33 21.89 -18.58 13.95
C LYS A 33 22.25 -17.19 13.44
N THR A 34 21.31 -16.49 12.81
CA THR A 34 21.58 -15.22 12.16
C THR A 34 20.60 -14.15 12.61
N ILE A 35 21.15 -13.06 13.14
CA ILE A 35 20.43 -11.82 13.41
C ILE A 35 20.98 -10.72 12.51
N THR A 36 20.13 -9.83 12.04
CA THR A 36 20.54 -8.54 11.48
C THR A 36 20.12 -7.41 12.40
N VAL A 37 21.03 -6.46 12.59
CA VAL A 37 20.78 -5.21 13.31
C VAL A 37 20.90 -4.08 12.30
N SER A 38 19.87 -3.24 12.21
CA SER A 38 19.87 -2.03 11.40
C SER A 38 19.84 -0.84 12.34
N PHE A 39 20.74 0.10 12.11
CA PHE A 39 20.83 1.37 12.84
C PHE A 39 20.23 2.48 12.00
N ASP A 40 19.87 3.57 12.66
CA ASP A 40 19.31 4.75 12.00
C ASP A 40 19.79 6.03 12.70
N GLU A 41 19.33 7.18 12.20
CA GLU A 41 19.69 8.51 12.71
C GLU A 41 19.41 8.69 14.20
N THR A 42 18.43 7.96 14.77
CA THR A 42 18.04 8.08 16.18
C THR A 42 18.93 7.27 17.12
N THR A 43 19.75 6.37 16.57
CA THR A 43 20.60 5.47 17.36
C THR A 43 21.65 6.27 18.12
N THR A 44 21.69 6.09 19.44
CA THR A 44 22.69 6.71 20.32
C THR A 44 23.75 5.72 20.77
N LEU A 45 24.84 6.23 21.39
CA LEU A 45 25.84 5.38 22.03
C LEU A 45 25.25 4.52 23.17
N ASP A 46 24.23 5.05 23.88
CA ASP A 46 23.56 4.32 24.96
C ASP A 46 22.76 3.12 24.40
N ASP A 47 22.18 3.26 23.22
CA ASP A 47 21.47 2.15 22.56
C ASP A 47 22.44 1.06 22.10
N LEU A 48 23.64 1.43 21.66
CA LEU A 48 24.72 0.48 21.36
C LEU A 48 25.20 -0.24 22.64
N ASP A 49 25.35 0.46 23.76
CA ASP A 49 25.74 -0.16 25.03
C ASP A 49 24.66 -1.13 25.56
N LYS A 50 23.38 -0.81 25.38
CA LYS A 50 22.28 -1.77 25.64
C LYS A 50 22.41 -2.99 24.74
N LEU A 51 22.67 -2.78 23.45
CA LEU A 51 22.82 -3.86 22.49
C LEU A 51 24.01 -4.78 22.83
N PHE A 52 25.16 -4.22 23.24
CA PHE A 52 26.30 -5.03 23.69
C PHE A 52 25.93 -5.93 24.88
N LYS A 53 25.17 -5.42 25.84
CA LYS A 53 24.69 -6.23 26.99
C LYS A 53 23.76 -7.35 26.55
N VAL A 54 22.87 -7.08 25.59
CA VAL A 54 21.98 -8.10 24.98
C VAL A 54 22.81 -9.22 24.36
N PHE A 55 23.78 -8.89 23.50
CA PHE A 55 24.63 -9.89 22.85
C PHE A 55 25.61 -10.59 23.80
N ALA A 56 25.95 -9.99 24.94
CA ALA A 56 26.79 -10.61 25.96
C ALA A 56 26.09 -11.72 26.74
N GLY A 57 24.75 -11.81 26.70
CA GLY A 57 23.99 -12.91 27.30
C GLY A 57 24.22 -13.07 28.81
N GLY A 58 24.31 -11.95 29.54
CA GLY A 58 24.55 -11.92 31.00
C GLY A 58 26.03 -11.93 31.41
N LYS A 59 26.97 -12.00 30.45
CA LYS A 59 28.39 -11.78 30.73
C LYS A 59 28.68 -10.27 30.90
N PRO A 60 29.67 -9.89 31.73
CA PRO A 60 30.07 -8.50 31.84
C PRO A 60 30.65 -8.00 30.51
N VAL A 61 30.25 -6.80 30.11
CA VAL A 61 30.83 -6.07 28.97
C VAL A 61 31.86 -5.10 29.55
N SER A 62 33.13 -5.24 29.17
CA SER A 62 34.25 -4.45 29.71
C SER A 62 34.57 -3.19 28.91
N PHE A 63 33.75 -2.85 27.92
CA PHE A 63 33.91 -1.72 27.01
C PHE A 63 32.57 -1.01 26.83
N THR A 64 32.63 0.21 26.31
CA THR A 64 31.47 1.00 25.89
C THR A 64 31.59 1.40 24.42
N ALA A 65 30.48 1.77 23.79
CA ALA A 65 30.47 2.30 22.43
C ALA A 65 31.38 3.52 22.30
N ALA A 66 31.38 4.41 23.30
CA ALA A 66 32.27 5.56 23.37
C ALA A 66 33.76 5.16 23.40
N SER A 67 34.12 4.09 24.12
CA SER A 67 35.50 3.62 24.18
C SER A 67 35.99 3.01 22.87
N LEU A 68 35.09 2.42 22.09
CA LEU A 68 35.41 1.80 20.79
C LEU A 68 35.40 2.80 19.64
N ALA A 69 34.66 3.92 19.75
CA ALA A 69 34.48 4.88 18.67
C ALA A 69 35.79 5.37 18.00
N PRO A 70 36.90 5.62 18.71
CA PRO A 70 38.16 6.01 18.08
C PRO A 70 38.80 4.93 17.20
N GLU A 71 38.46 3.67 17.39
CA GLU A 71 39.00 2.51 16.65
C GLU A 71 38.15 2.17 15.41
N VAL A 72 36.96 2.78 15.26
CA VAL A 72 36.04 2.48 14.16
C VAL A 72 36.48 3.20 12.89
N GLU A 73 36.91 2.42 11.90
CA GLU A 73 37.17 2.91 10.55
C GLU A 73 35.93 2.84 9.66
N ASN A 74 35.93 3.64 8.59
CA ASN A 74 34.84 3.63 7.61
C ASN A 74 34.76 2.27 6.90
N ALA A 75 33.61 1.60 7.01
CA ALA A 75 33.38 0.28 6.43
C ALA A 75 33.12 0.30 4.91
N ILE A 76 33.01 1.49 4.30
CA ILE A 76 32.74 1.67 2.86
C ILE A 76 34.08 1.61 2.08
N PRO A 77 34.29 0.61 1.20
CA PRO A 77 35.50 0.50 0.39
C PRO A 77 35.70 1.69 -0.54
N SER A 78 36.95 2.03 -0.84
CA SER A 78 37.31 3.18 -1.70
C SER A 78 36.62 3.17 -3.07
N GLY A 79 36.46 2.00 -3.69
CA GLY A 79 35.76 1.83 -4.96
C GLY A 79 34.23 2.04 -4.89
N LEU A 80 33.64 2.11 -3.69
CA LEU A 80 32.22 2.37 -3.45
C LEU A 80 31.96 3.76 -2.85
N LEU A 81 33.01 4.53 -2.55
CA LEU A 81 32.87 5.90 -2.08
C LEU A 81 32.30 6.77 -3.19
N ARG A 82 31.14 7.40 -2.91
CA ARG A 82 30.52 8.36 -3.83
C ARG A 82 31.47 9.52 -4.12
N GLN A 83 31.82 9.70 -5.39
CA GLN A 83 32.66 10.80 -5.86
C GLN A 83 31.84 11.98 -6.43
N SER A 84 30.58 11.74 -6.80
CA SER A 84 29.70 12.74 -7.39
C SER A 84 29.07 13.65 -6.34
N SER A 85 29.01 14.94 -6.65
CA SER A 85 28.24 15.90 -5.86
C SER A 85 26.73 15.63 -5.98
N TYR A 86 25.97 16.13 -5.01
CA TYR A 86 24.51 15.99 -4.94
C TYR A 86 23.91 17.20 -4.24
N LEU A 87 22.61 17.41 -4.45
CA LEU A 87 21.87 18.56 -3.89
C LEU A 87 22.57 19.90 -4.22
N THR A 88 23.18 20.01 -5.40
CA THR A 88 23.97 21.18 -5.83
C THR A 88 23.10 22.34 -6.28
N HIS A 89 21.83 22.09 -6.60
CA HIS A 89 20.89 23.15 -6.93
C HIS A 89 20.73 24.07 -5.71
N GLN A 90 20.65 25.38 -5.97
CA GLN A 90 20.63 26.41 -4.93
C GLN A 90 19.54 26.14 -3.87
N ILE A 91 18.40 25.57 -4.29
CA ILE A 91 17.25 25.30 -3.41
C ILE A 91 17.60 24.48 -2.17
N PHE A 92 18.54 23.52 -2.27
CA PHE A 92 18.95 22.68 -1.13
C PHE A 92 19.96 23.39 -0.20
N ASN A 93 20.39 24.59 -0.57
CA ASN A 93 21.44 25.37 0.10
C ASN A 93 20.94 26.75 0.58
N MET A 94 19.63 27.00 0.55
CA MET A 94 19.02 28.30 0.87
C MET A 94 18.23 28.35 2.18
N TYR A 95 17.76 27.20 2.68
CA TYR A 95 16.79 27.15 3.78
C TYR A 95 17.24 26.16 4.84
N HIS A 96 18.30 26.49 5.57
CA HIS A 96 18.91 25.60 6.58
C HIS A 96 18.48 25.95 8.00
N THR A 97 18.03 27.18 8.23
CA THR A 97 17.42 27.55 9.50
C THR A 97 15.93 27.23 9.50
N GLU A 98 15.38 26.91 10.67
CA GLU A 98 13.94 26.65 10.85
C GLU A 98 13.09 27.83 10.32
N HIS A 99 13.53 29.06 10.58
CA HIS A 99 12.83 30.28 10.14
C HIS A 99 12.79 30.45 8.62
N GLU A 100 13.89 30.17 7.94
CA GLU A 100 13.97 30.19 6.49
C GLU A 100 13.10 29.11 5.86
N LEU A 101 13.16 27.89 6.39
CA LEU A 101 12.36 26.76 5.92
C LEU A 101 10.86 27.00 6.13
N LEU A 102 10.46 27.52 7.29
CA LEU A 102 9.07 27.85 7.60
C LEU A 102 8.50 28.87 6.60
N ARG A 103 9.25 29.94 6.30
CA ARG A 103 8.85 30.94 5.30
C ARG A 103 8.75 30.35 3.90
N TYR A 104 9.68 29.45 3.54
CA TYR A 104 9.64 28.77 2.26
C TYR A 104 8.42 27.86 2.12
N LEU A 105 8.12 27.04 3.14
CA LEU A 105 6.93 26.18 3.19
C LEU A 105 5.65 27.02 3.09
N HIS A 106 5.54 28.12 3.84
CA HIS A 106 4.40 29.02 3.77
C HIS A 106 4.24 29.63 2.37
N LYS A 107 5.35 30.05 1.74
CA LYS A 107 5.34 30.59 0.37
C LYS A 107 4.89 29.56 -0.67
N LEU A 108 5.22 28.28 -0.49
CA LEU A 108 4.72 27.22 -1.38
C LEU A 108 3.23 26.98 -1.13
N GLN A 109 2.84 26.80 0.14
CA GLN A 109 1.45 26.61 0.54
C GLN A 109 0.53 27.72 0.01
N SER A 110 0.97 29.00 0.06
CA SER A 110 0.15 30.13 -0.38
C SER A 110 -0.12 30.17 -1.88
N LYS A 111 0.54 29.32 -2.68
CA LYS A 111 0.30 29.21 -4.13
C LYS A 111 -0.76 28.17 -4.48
N ASP A 112 -1.12 27.31 -3.53
CA ASP A 112 -1.97 26.16 -3.78
C ASP A 112 -3.38 26.41 -3.23
N LEU A 113 -4.38 26.32 -4.11
CA LEU A 113 -5.77 26.30 -3.68
C LEU A 113 -6.06 24.96 -2.99
N SER A 114 -6.50 25.03 -1.74
CA SER A 114 -6.83 23.87 -0.91
C SER A 114 -8.21 23.99 -0.28
N LEU A 115 -8.67 22.96 0.42
CA LEU A 115 -9.93 22.96 1.18
C LEU A 115 -9.99 24.01 2.30
N CYS A 116 -8.86 24.64 2.66
CA CYS A 116 -8.84 25.78 3.58
C CYS A 116 -9.42 27.06 2.96
N HIS A 117 -9.60 27.11 1.65
CA HIS A 117 -9.98 28.32 0.92
C HIS A 117 -11.41 28.26 0.40
N SER A 118 -11.77 27.18 -0.29
CA SER A 118 -13.08 27.02 -0.92
C SER A 118 -13.40 25.55 -1.17
N MET A 119 -14.64 25.28 -1.57
CA MET A 119 -15.00 24.00 -2.14
C MET A 119 -14.14 23.69 -3.37
N ILE A 120 -13.67 22.45 -3.47
CA ILE A 120 -12.97 21.89 -4.64
C ILE A 120 -13.83 20.72 -5.17
N PRO A 121 -14.77 20.97 -6.10
CA PRO A 121 -15.78 19.99 -6.52
C PRO A 121 -15.26 19.04 -7.61
N LEU A 122 -14.18 18.32 -7.31
CA LEU A 122 -13.64 17.30 -8.20
C LEU A 122 -14.48 16.02 -8.13
N GLY A 123 -15.17 15.70 -9.22
CA GLY A 123 -15.93 14.45 -9.36
C GLY A 123 -15.01 13.23 -9.15
N SER A 124 -15.57 12.17 -8.55
CA SER A 124 -14.83 10.94 -8.20
C SER A 124 -13.72 11.08 -7.14
N CYS A 125 -13.49 12.29 -6.58
CA CYS A 125 -12.44 12.52 -5.57
C CYS A 125 -12.95 12.65 -4.13
N THR A 126 -14.25 12.89 -3.93
CA THR A 126 -14.89 13.03 -2.60
C THR A 126 -14.10 13.97 -1.66
N MET A 127 -13.88 15.21 -2.11
CA MET A 127 -13.15 16.25 -1.35
C MET A 127 -13.95 16.75 -0.12
N LYS A 128 -14.12 15.87 0.87
CA LYS A 128 -14.85 16.10 2.13
C LYS A 128 -13.95 16.72 3.20
N LEU A 129 -14.54 16.99 4.37
CA LEU A 129 -13.79 17.42 5.55
C LEU A 129 -12.76 16.35 5.95
N ASN A 130 -11.53 16.77 6.22
CA ASN A 130 -10.53 16.00 6.95
C ASN A 130 -10.46 16.59 8.37
N ALA A 131 -11.24 16.04 9.32
CA ALA A 131 -11.40 16.69 10.61
C ALA A 131 -10.10 16.61 11.43
N THR A 132 -9.74 17.67 12.16
CA THR A 132 -8.50 17.70 12.95
C THR A 132 -8.40 16.56 13.96
N THR A 133 -9.53 16.15 14.53
CA THR A 133 -9.62 15.01 15.45
C THR A 133 -9.31 13.67 14.78
N GLU A 134 -9.64 13.51 13.50
CA GLU A 134 -9.38 12.28 12.71
C GLU A 134 -7.93 12.21 12.22
N MET A 135 -7.25 13.36 12.15
CA MET A 135 -5.83 13.44 11.78
C MET A 135 -4.90 13.09 12.97
N MET A 136 -5.45 12.89 14.17
CA MET A 136 -4.69 12.36 15.31
C MET A 136 -4.61 10.82 15.23
N PRO A 137 -3.49 10.18 15.62
CA PRO A 137 -3.19 8.78 15.27
C PRO A 137 -4.05 7.68 15.91
N GLU A 138 -5.15 8.01 16.58
CA GLU A 138 -5.99 7.05 17.29
C GLU A 138 -7.18 6.62 16.42
N MET A 139 -7.09 5.46 15.74
CA MET A 139 -8.23 4.54 15.50
C MET A 139 -7.91 3.44 14.47
N PHE A 140 -7.37 2.29 14.90
CA PHE A 140 -7.29 1.11 14.02
C PHE A 140 -7.69 -0.22 14.66
N ASN A 141 -8.11 -0.26 15.93
CA ASN A 141 -8.34 -1.54 16.61
C ASN A 141 -9.54 -2.34 16.06
N ASN A 142 -10.53 -1.68 15.46
CA ASN A 142 -11.75 -2.31 14.93
C ASN A 142 -12.15 -1.84 13.52
N LEU A 143 -11.25 -1.17 12.80
CA LEU A 143 -11.58 -0.57 11.50
C LEU A 143 -12.04 -1.63 10.48
N GLY A 144 -11.41 -2.82 10.50
CA GLY A 144 -11.81 -3.94 9.64
C GLY A 144 -13.27 -4.37 9.85
N ASP A 145 -13.71 -4.50 11.11
CA ASP A 145 -15.07 -4.92 11.46
C ASP A 145 -16.11 -3.87 11.06
N LEU A 146 -15.79 -2.59 11.26
CA LEU A 146 -16.64 -1.47 10.84
C LEU A 146 -16.81 -1.46 9.31
N LEU A 147 -15.72 -1.66 8.56
CA LEU A 147 -15.77 -1.72 7.10
C LEU A 147 -16.56 -2.93 6.59
N CYS A 148 -16.45 -4.09 7.26
CA CYS A 148 -17.30 -5.26 6.96
C CYS A 148 -18.78 -4.93 7.17
N THR A 149 -19.11 -4.25 8.28
CA THR A 149 -20.49 -3.83 8.57
C THR A 149 -21.04 -2.87 7.51
N ILE A 150 -20.24 -1.89 7.06
CA ILE A 150 -20.63 -0.90 6.05
C ILE A 150 -20.84 -1.55 4.68
N THR A 151 -19.96 -2.47 4.30
CA THR A 151 -19.94 -3.04 2.93
C THR A 151 -20.73 -4.34 2.79
N GLY A 152 -21.04 -5.01 3.89
CA GLY A 152 -21.65 -6.34 3.88
C GLY A 152 -20.68 -7.47 3.50
N PHE A 153 -19.36 -7.20 3.39
CA PHE A 153 -18.35 -8.25 3.19
C PHE A 153 -18.04 -9.00 4.48
N ASP A 154 -17.64 -10.28 4.36
CA ASP A 154 -17.29 -11.13 5.50
C ASP A 154 -15.92 -10.79 6.13
N SER A 155 -15.04 -10.13 5.38
CA SER A 155 -13.66 -9.83 5.82
C SER A 155 -13.08 -8.64 5.05
N PHE A 156 -12.15 -7.92 5.68
CA PHE A 156 -11.45 -6.79 5.09
C PHE A 156 -9.92 -6.94 5.18
N SER A 157 -9.20 -6.52 4.14
CA SER A 157 -7.73 -6.40 4.15
C SER A 157 -7.34 -4.94 4.09
N LEU A 158 -6.53 -4.49 5.07
CA LEU A 158 -5.97 -3.13 5.13
C LEU A 158 -4.57 -3.03 4.50
N GLN A 159 -4.09 -4.09 3.85
CA GLN A 159 -2.76 -4.13 3.23
C GLN A 159 -2.63 -3.21 1.99
N PRO A 160 -3.63 -3.12 1.09
CA PRO A 160 -3.53 -2.23 -0.07
C PRO A 160 -3.53 -0.76 0.36
N ASN A 161 -2.50 -0.01 -0.04
CA ASN A 161 -2.25 1.37 0.38
C ASN A 161 -2.77 2.43 -0.62
N ALA A 162 -3.50 2.01 -1.66
CA ALA A 162 -4.14 2.88 -2.65
C ALA A 162 -5.31 2.14 -3.33
N GLY A 163 -6.25 2.87 -3.93
CA GLY A 163 -7.39 2.28 -4.65
C GLY A 163 -6.97 1.30 -5.76
N ALA A 164 -6.03 1.71 -6.63
CA ALA A 164 -5.49 0.83 -7.68
C ALA A 164 -4.76 -0.40 -7.11
N ALA A 165 -4.11 -0.29 -5.94
CA ALA A 165 -3.51 -1.45 -5.28
C ALA A 165 -4.60 -2.41 -4.74
N GLY A 166 -5.73 -1.86 -4.28
CA GLY A 166 -6.92 -2.63 -3.89
C GLY A 166 -7.54 -3.37 -5.07
N GLU A 167 -7.68 -2.72 -6.22
CA GLU A 167 -8.12 -3.36 -7.47
C GLU A 167 -7.23 -4.52 -7.86
N TYR A 168 -5.91 -4.29 -7.91
CA TYR A 168 -4.93 -5.33 -8.21
C TYR A 168 -5.03 -6.50 -7.22
N ALA A 169 -5.09 -6.22 -5.91
CA ALA A 169 -5.22 -7.25 -4.90
C ALA A 169 -6.53 -8.05 -5.05
N GLY A 170 -7.67 -7.38 -5.26
CA GLY A 170 -8.96 -8.02 -5.46
C GLY A 170 -8.99 -8.93 -6.69
N LEU A 171 -8.45 -8.49 -7.81
CA LEU A 171 -8.34 -9.30 -9.02
C LEU A 171 -7.37 -10.49 -8.84
N MET A 172 -6.30 -10.33 -8.07
CA MET A 172 -5.39 -11.42 -7.71
C MET A 172 -6.06 -12.45 -6.80
N VAL A 173 -6.93 -12.02 -5.87
CA VAL A 173 -7.74 -12.92 -5.05
C VAL A 173 -8.75 -13.68 -5.92
N ILE A 174 -9.46 -13.02 -6.85
CA ILE A 174 -10.35 -13.68 -7.81
C ILE A 174 -9.59 -14.72 -8.64
N ARG A 175 -8.39 -14.38 -9.11
CA ARG A 175 -7.54 -15.32 -9.86
C ARG A 175 -7.12 -16.52 -9.00
N ALA A 176 -6.75 -16.29 -7.74
CA ALA A 176 -6.41 -17.37 -6.80
C ALA A 176 -7.62 -18.27 -6.52
N TYR A 177 -8.80 -17.68 -6.36
CA TYR A 177 -10.07 -18.39 -6.21
C TYR A 177 -10.35 -19.32 -7.40
N HIS A 178 -10.26 -18.82 -8.65
CA HIS A 178 -10.39 -19.67 -9.84
C HIS A 178 -9.35 -20.79 -9.88
N LYS A 179 -8.08 -20.49 -9.56
CA LYS A 179 -7.04 -21.52 -9.49
C LYS A 179 -7.32 -22.60 -8.44
N SER A 180 -7.87 -22.23 -7.29
CA SER A 180 -8.20 -23.19 -6.22
C SER A 180 -9.28 -24.19 -6.63
N ARG A 181 -10.12 -23.83 -7.59
CA ARG A 181 -11.19 -24.68 -8.15
C ARG A 181 -10.77 -25.44 -9.41
N GLY A 182 -9.50 -25.32 -9.85
CA GLY A 182 -9.00 -25.92 -11.08
C GLY A 182 -9.26 -25.10 -12.36
N ASP A 183 -9.89 -23.94 -12.27
CA ASP A 183 -10.23 -23.07 -13.39
C ASP A 183 -9.06 -22.16 -13.83
N HIS A 184 -7.88 -22.75 -14.05
CA HIS A 184 -6.65 -21.99 -14.37
C HIS A 184 -6.73 -21.18 -15.67
N HIS A 185 -7.68 -21.51 -16.54
CA HIS A 185 -7.87 -20.92 -17.86
C HIS A 185 -8.76 -19.67 -17.85
N ARG A 186 -9.45 -19.36 -16.73
CA ARG A 186 -10.26 -18.16 -16.59
C ARG A 186 -9.39 -16.93 -16.41
N ASN A 187 -9.31 -16.10 -17.46
CA ASN A 187 -8.47 -14.90 -17.49
C ASN A 187 -9.10 -13.71 -18.21
N VAL A 188 -10.38 -13.77 -18.60
CA VAL A 188 -11.09 -12.66 -19.24
C VAL A 188 -11.70 -11.75 -18.18
N CYS A 189 -11.42 -10.45 -18.27
CA CYS A 189 -12.02 -9.42 -17.44
C CYS A 189 -12.90 -8.52 -18.31
N ILE A 190 -14.20 -8.46 -18.01
CA ILE A 190 -15.12 -7.54 -18.66
C ILE A 190 -15.04 -6.19 -17.93
N ILE A 191 -14.91 -5.10 -18.68
CA ILE A 191 -14.76 -3.75 -18.12
C ILE A 191 -15.63 -2.77 -18.93
N PRO A 192 -16.58 -2.06 -18.33
CA PRO A 192 -17.31 -1.00 -19.00
C PRO A 192 -16.38 0.12 -19.49
N VAL A 193 -16.66 0.69 -20.66
CA VAL A 193 -15.89 1.82 -21.20
C VAL A 193 -15.97 3.08 -20.31
N SER A 194 -16.96 3.16 -19.41
CA SER A 194 -17.11 4.22 -18.43
C SER A 194 -16.25 4.03 -17.17
N ALA A 195 -15.60 2.88 -16.99
CA ALA A 195 -14.80 2.59 -15.81
C ALA A 195 -13.63 3.58 -15.63
N HIS A 196 -13.18 3.76 -14.39
CA HIS A 196 -11.97 4.52 -14.12
C HIS A 196 -10.77 3.87 -14.81
N GLY A 197 -9.79 4.68 -15.23
CA GLY A 197 -8.62 4.21 -16.00
C GLY A 197 -7.71 3.23 -15.25
N THR A 198 -7.82 3.18 -13.92
CA THR A 198 -7.11 2.19 -13.09
C THR A 198 -7.63 0.79 -13.33
N ASN A 199 -8.94 0.60 -13.56
CA ASN A 199 -9.54 -0.71 -13.74
C ASN A 199 -8.89 -1.54 -14.87
N PRO A 200 -8.80 -1.06 -16.12
CA PRO A 200 -8.10 -1.79 -17.18
C PRO A 200 -6.60 -1.92 -16.92
N ALA A 201 -5.95 -0.94 -16.28
CA ALA A 201 -4.54 -1.02 -15.94
C ALA A 201 -4.26 -2.14 -14.92
N SER A 202 -5.05 -2.20 -13.84
CA SER A 202 -5.02 -3.23 -12.79
C SER A 202 -5.28 -4.63 -13.37
N ALA A 203 -6.28 -4.76 -14.26
CA ALA A 203 -6.57 -6.01 -14.95
C ALA A 203 -5.41 -6.47 -15.86
N ALA A 204 -4.81 -5.55 -16.61
CA ALA A 204 -3.64 -5.84 -17.44
C ALA A 204 -2.43 -6.28 -16.58
N MET A 205 -2.19 -5.62 -15.45
CA MET A 205 -1.15 -6.01 -14.48
C MET A 205 -1.38 -7.41 -13.90
N CYS A 206 -2.64 -7.84 -13.76
CA CYS A 206 -3.00 -9.19 -13.34
C CYS A 206 -2.83 -10.24 -14.47
N GLY A 207 -2.48 -9.83 -15.69
CA GLY A 207 -2.37 -10.69 -16.86
C GLY A 207 -3.73 -11.12 -17.42
N MET A 208 -4.79 -10.34 -17.18
CA MET A 208 -6.12 -10.62 -17.70
C MET A 208 -6.30 -10.09 -19.13
N LYS A 209 -7.09 -10.79 -19.93
CA LYS A 209 -7.57 -10.30 -21.23
C LYS A 209 -8.78 -9.41 -21.01
N ILE A 210 -8.65 -8.14 -21.35
CA ILE A 210 -9.72 -7.15 -21.17
C ILE A 210 -10.71 -7.23 -22.34
N VAL A 211 -11.99 -7.30 -22.02
CA VAL A 211 -13.10 -7.20 -22.98
C VAL A 211 -13.93 -5.96 -22.61
N PRO A 212 -13.85 -4.87 -23.40
CA PRO A 212 -14.63 -3.68 -23.11
C PRO A 212 -16.11 -3.92 -23.42
N VAL A 213 -17.00 -3.28 -22.66
CA VAL A 213 -18.45 -3.22 -22.97
C VAL A 213 -18.92 -1.77 -22.99
N GLY A 214 -19.75 -1.45 -23.97
CA GLY A 214 -20.31 -0.12 -24.17
C GLY A 214 -21.36 0.29 -23.12
N THR A 215 -21.85 1.51 -23.29
CA THR A 215 -22.98 2.06 -22.52
C THR A 215 -24.23 2.16 -23.38
N ASP A 216 -25.41 2.14 -22.75
CA ASP A 216 -26.67 2.46 -23.41
C ASP A 216 -26.78 3.97 -23.70
N SER A 217 -27.90 4.40 -24.30
CA SER A 217 -28.16 5.81 -24.62
C SER A 217 -28.35 6.71 -23.40
N LYS A 218 -28.50 6.14 -22.20
CA LYS A 218 -28.63 6.84 -20.91
C LYS A 218 -27.32 6.85 -20.11
N GLY A 219 -26.27 6.21 -20.62
CA GLY A 219 -24.96 6.14 -19.97
C GLY A 219 -24.82 5.03 -18.93
N ASN A 220 -25.77 4.09 -18.86
CA ASN A 220 -25.66 2.87 -18.05
C ASN A 220 -24.85 1.80 -18.81
N ILE A 221 -24.41 0.75 -18.12
CA ILE A 221 -23.81 -0.41 -18.79
C ILE A 221 -24.83 -1.02 -19.76
N ASN A 222 -24.41 -1.30 -20.99
CA ASN A 222 -25.25 -2.00 -21.95
C ASN A 222 -25.37 -3.48 -21.56
N ILE A 223 -26.44 -3.83 -20.85
CA ILE A 223 -26.69 -5.18 -20.31
C ILE A 223 -26.71 -6.24 -21.41
N GLU A 224 -27.27 -5.94 -22.59
CA GLU A 224 -27.32 -6.87 -23.71
C GLU A 224 -25.94 -7.15 -24.30
N GLU A 225 -25.09 -6.12 -24.40
CA GLU A 225 -23.70 -6.26 -24.82
C GLU A 225 -22.87 -7.03 -23.77
N LEU A 226 -23.08 -6.73 -22.48
CA LEU A 226 -22.46 -7.45 -21.37
C LEU A 226 -22.85 -8.92 -21.36
N ARG A 227 -24.13 -9.24 -21.58
CA ARG A 227 -24.63 -10.61 -21.70
C ARG A 227 -23.94 -11.37 -22.83
N LYS A 228 -23.88 -10.77 -24.03
CA LYS A 228 -23.16 -11.35 -25.17
C LYS A 228 -21.68 -11.55 -24.88
N ALA A 229 -21.03 -10.58 -24.25
CA ALA A 229 -19.62 -10.69 -23.89
C ALA A 229 -19.36 -11.79 -22.85
N ALA A 230 -20.24 -11.92 -21.84
CA ALA A 230 -20.15 -12.97 -20.82
C ALA A 230 -20.36 -14.35 -21.43
N GLU A 231 -21.39 -14.54 -22.26
CA GLU A 231 -21.68 -15.81 -22.93
C GLU A 231 -20.58 -16.21 -23.91
N ALA A 232 -20.09 -15.27 -24.74
CA ALA A 232 -19.01 -15.52 -25.70
C ALA A 232 -17.67 -15.86 -25.02
N ASN A 233 -17.47 -15.46 -23.76
CA ASN A 233 -16.27 -15.75 -22.99
C ASN A 233 -16.53 -16.70 -21.82
N ARG A 234 -17.66 -17.42 -21.77
CA ARG A 234 -18.12 -18.20 -20.60
C ARG A 234 -17.04 -19.08 -19.98
N ASP A 235 -16.31 -19.83 -20.81
CA ASP A 235 -15.27 -20.74 -20.34
C ASP A 235 -14.04 -20.00 -19.79
N LYS A 236 -13.77 -18.79 -20.28
CA LYS A 236 -12.58 -18.01 -19.91
C LYS A 236 -12.90 -16.83 -18.98
N LEU A 237 -14.18 -16.60 -18.66
CA LEU A 237 -14.63 -15.46 -17.88
C LEU A 237 -14.10 -15.56 -16.45
N SER A 238 -13.26 -14.60 -16.07
CA SER A 238 -12.70 -14.49 -14.73
C SER A 238 -13.49 -13.49 -13.90
N ALA A 239 -13.65 -12.26 -14.40
CA ALA A 239 -14.25 -11.18 -13.62
C ALA A 239 -15.02 -10.17 -14.48
N LEU A 240 -15.91 -9.42 -13.82
CA LEU A 240 -16.37 -8.10 -14.22
C LEU A 240 -15.79 -7.08 -13.24
N MET A 241 -15.33 -5.94 -13.74
CA MET A 241 -15.11 -4.76 -12.89
C MET A 241 -16.23 -3.75 -13.13
N VAL A 242 -16.92 -3.35 -12.08
CA VAL A 242 -18.03 -2.39 -12.13
C VAL A 242 -17.84 -1.31 -11.07
N THR A 243 -18.30 -0.08 -11.33
CA THR A 243 -18.32 1.01 -10.34
C THR A 243 -19.78 1.30 -10.01
N TYR A 244 -20.15 1.33 -8.73
CA TYR A 244 -21.53 1.62 -8.31
C TYR A 244 -21.60 2.66 -7.18
N PRO A 245 -22.41 3.73 -7.31
CA PRO A 245 -23.05 4.19 -8.55
C PRO A 245 -22.00 4.47 -9.64
N SER A 246 -22.43 4.56 -10.90
CA SER A 246 -21.51 4.66 -12.04
C SER A 246 -20.63 5.91 -11.97
N THR A 247 -19.57 5.96 -12.78
CA THR A 247 -18.70 7.14 -12.90
C THR A 247 -19.42 8.37 -13.45
N HIS A 248 -20.61 8.21 -14.03
CA HIS A 248 -21.52 9.30 -14.40
C HIS A 248 -22.38 9.82 -13.23
N GLY A 249 -22.29 9.21 -12.04
CA GLY A 249 -23.08 9.57 -10.86
C GLY A 249 -24.52 9.05 -10.90
N VAL A 250 -24.79 7.97 -11.62
CA VAL A 250 -26.13 7.39 -11.81
C VAL A 250 -26.21 6.03 -11.12
N TYR A 251 -27.31 5.79 -10.39
CA TYR A 251 -27.67 4.47 -9.88
C TYR A 251 -28.34 3.65 -10.98
N GLU A 252 -27.68 2.60 -11.44
CA GLU A 252 -28.23 1.74 -12.48
C GLU A 252 -29.33 0.82 -11.91
N GLU A 253 -30.50 0.78 -12.54
CA GLU A 253 -31.65 -0.07 -12.14
C GLU A 253 -31.43 -1.59 -12.38
N GLY A 254 -30.25 -2.00 -12.87
CA GLY A 254 -29.96 -3.37 -13.32
C GLY A 254 -28.73 -4.04 -12.69
N ILE A 255 -28.16 -3.49 -11.61
CA ILE A 255 -26.91 -4.02 -11.03
C ILE A 255 -27.01 -5.50 -10.60
N ASP A 256 -28.17 -5.91 -10.05
CA ASP A 256 -28.42 -7.30 -9.67
C ASP A 256 -28.47 -8.25 -10.87
N GLU A 257 -28.97 -7.78 -12.01
CA GLU A 257 -28.99 -8.55 -13.25
C GLU A 257 -27.57 -8.69 -13.80
N ILE A 258 -26.80 -7.61 -13.81
CA ILE A 258 -25.39 -7.61 -14.22
C ILE A 258 -24.59 -8.63 -13.39
N CYS A 259 -24.71 -8.59 -12.05
CA CYS A 259 -24.04 -9.55 -11.18
C CYS A 259 -24.47 -11.00 -11.47
N ARG A 260 -25.77 -11.24 -11.66
CA ARG A 260 -26.29 -12.58 -12.01
C ARG A 260 -25.73 -13.09 -13.32
N ILE A 261 -25.70 -12.28 -14.38
CA ILE A 261 -25.14 -12.66 -15.68
C ILE A 261 -23.68 -13.15 -15.54
N ILE A 262 -22.87 -12.44 -14.75
CA ILE A 262 -21.46 -12.79 -14.55
C ILE A 262 -21.34 -14.09 -13.75
N HIS A 263 -22.11 -14.25 -12.69
CA HIS A 263 -22.10 -15.47 -11.86
C HIS A 263 -22.60 -16.70 -12.64
N ASP A 264 -23.67 -16.58 -13.44
CA ASP A 264 -24.22 -17.67 -14.27
C ASP A 264 -23.23 -18.15 -15.35
N ASN A 265 -22.25 -17.31 -15.70
CA ASN A 265 -21.16 -17.61 -16.61
C ASN A 265 -19.84 -17.95 -15.91
N GLY A 266 -19.87 -18.13 -14.57
CA GLY A 266 -18.74 -18.61 -13.77
C GLY A 266 -17.69 -17.55 -13.42
N GLY A 267 -17.94 -16.28 -13.72
CA GLY A 267 -17.08 -15.15 -13.33
C GLY A 267 -17.30 -14.71 -11.88
N GLN A 268 -16.51 -13.74 -11.43
CA GLN A 268 -16.70 -13.01 -10.17
C GLN A 268 -16.92 -11.52 -10.45
N VAL A 269 -17.51 -10.80 -9.50
CA VAL A 269 -17.73 -9.35 -9.63
C VAL A 269 -16.78 -8.61 -8.69
N TYR A 270 -15.98 -7.73 -9.26
CA TYR A 270 -15.22 -6.73 -8.51
C TYR A 270 -15.96 -5.40 -8.60
N MET A 271 -16.32 -4.83 -7.45
CA MET A 271 -16.88 -3.49 -7.38
C MET A 271 -15.80 -2.48 -7.00
N ASP A 272 -15.55 -1.52 -7.88
CA ASP A 272 -14.80 -0.31 -7.58
C ASP A 272 -15.63 0.56 -6.62
N GLY A 273 -15.13 0.67 -5.40
CA GLY A 273 -15.76 1.39 -4.29
C GLY A 273 -15.43 2.89 -4.21
N ALA A 274 -14.81 3.49 -5.24
CA ALA A 274 -14.50 4.93 -5.21
C ALA A 274 -15.73 5.82 -4.95
N ASN A 275 -16.92 5.35 -5.34
CA ASN A 275 -18.20 6.05 -5.18
C ASN A 275 -19.01 5.62 -3.95
N MET A 276 -18.42 4.91 -2.98
CA MET A 276 -19.10 4.45 -1.76
C MET A 276 -19.70 5.57 -0.89
N ASN A 277 -19.32 6.84 -1.10
CA ASN A 277 -19.95 7.97 -0.40
C ASN A 277 -21.41 8.20 -0.82
N ALA A 278 -21.88 7.50 -1.85
CA ALA A 278 -23.25 7.50 -2.33
C ALA A 278 -23.94 6.14 -2.08
N GLN A 279 -23.54 5.40 -1.04
CA GLN A 279 -24.19 4.14 -0.64
C GLN A 279 -24.65 4.20 0.82
#